data_AF-A0A3D5SZE4-F1
#
_entry.id   AF-A0A3D5SZE4-F1
#
_cell.length_a   1.000
_cell.length_b   1.000
_cell.length_c   1.000
_cell.angle_alpha   90.00
_cell.angle_beta   90.00
_cell.angle_gamma   90.00
#
_symmetry.space_group_name_H-M   'P 1'
#
loop_
_entity.id
_entity.type
_entity.pdbx_description
1 polymer ?
#
loop_
_entity_poly.entity_id
_entity_poly.type
_entity_poly.pdbx_seq_one_letter_code
_entity_poly.pdbx_strand_id
1 'polypeptide(L)'
;MEKPFAITLDPGSSLANRTGSWRTSRPEYVDRLPPCNHACPAGENIQGWLYHAESGDYEAAWRELVKNNPLPAIMGRVCYHPCEGACNRGRLDESVAINAVERFLGDEAIRRGWRFAHGAPTSGRRVLVVGAGPSGLSAAYHLRTLGHAVEIHEAGPLAGGMMRFGIP
;
A
#
# COMPACT_ATOMS: atom_id res chain seq x y z
N MET A 1 15.38 50.21 46.19
CA MET A 1 14.18 49.60 46.82
C MET A 1 14.46 48.12 46.96
N GLU A 2 14.73 47.64 48.18
CA GLU A 2 14.95 46.22 48.46
C GLU A 2 13.66 45.44 48.21
N LYS A 3 13.76 44.33 47.47
CA LYS A 3 12.60 43.49 47.13
C LYS A 3 12.25 42.59 48.33
N PRO A 4 10.95 42.33 48.59
CA PRO A 4 10.55 41.40 49.64
C PRO A 4 11.01 39.97 49.32
N PHE A 5 11.38 39.23 50.37
CA PHE A 5 11.99 37.89 50.36
C PHE A 5 11.30 36.84 49.47
N ALA A 6 10.02 37.01 49.15
CA ALA A 6 9.22 36.06 48.37
C ALA A 6 9.26 36.28 46.84
N ILE A 7 9.94 37.31 46.33
CA ILE A 7 10.10 37.55 44.88
C ILE A 7 11.56 37.32 44.51
N THR A 8 11.92 36.06 44.26
CA THR A 8 13.31 35.64 43.97
C THR A 8 13.75 35.90 42.53
N LEU A 9 12.88 36.40 41.66
CA LEU A 9 13.21 36.66 40.26
C LEU A 9 12.66 38.02 39.83
N ASP A 10 13.48 38.80 39.12
CA ASP A 10 12.98 39.89 38.28
C ASP A 10 11.94 39.33 37.31
N PRO A 11 10.82 40.01 37.04
CA PRO A 11 9.86 39.58 36.03
C PRO A 11 10.58 39.54 34.68
N GLY A 12 11.08 38.36 34.32
CA GLY A 12 11.69 38.09 33.03
C GLY A 12 10.65 38.34 31.93
N SER A 13 11.12 38.78 30.77
CA SER A 13 10.22 38.90 29.62
C SER A 13 9.58 37.55 29.29
N SER A 14 8.39 37.58 28.70
CA SER A 14 7.72 36.41 28.11
C SER A 14 8.65 35.57 27.22
N LEU A 15 9.64 36.22 26.60
CA LEU A 15 10.68 35.58 25.80
C LEU A 15 11.64 34.72 26.64
N ALA A 16 12.11 35.24 27.77
CA ALA A 16 13.03 34.53 28.66
C ALA A 16 12.36 33.31 29.33
N ASN A 17 11.09 33.47 29.71
CA ASN A 17 10.31 32.42 30.37
C ASN A 17 9.55 31.51 29.40
N ARG A 18 9.68 31.74 28.08
CA ARG A 18 8.92 31.06 27.01
C ARG A 18 7.40 30.98 27.27
N THR A 19 6.83 31.98 27.93
CA THR A 19 5.41 32.06 28.31
C THR A 19 4.79 33.31 27.68
N GLY A 20 3.73 33.17 26.88
CA GLY A 20 3.07 34.28 26.17
C GLY A 20 2.36 33.80 24.89
N SER A 21 1.81 34.72 24.10
CA SER A 21 1.09 34.42 22.83
C SER A 21 1.98 34.04 21.64
N TRP A 22 3.28 33.84 21.89
CA TRP A 22 4.27 33.49 20.90
C TRP A 22 4.32 31.96 20.77
N ARG A 23 3.89 31.42 19.62
CA ARG A 23 4.13 30.00 19.30
C ARG A 23 5.64 29.77 19.12
N THR A 24 6.30 29.25 20.15
CA THR A 24 7.70 28.81 20.10
C THR A 24 7.88 27.51 19.31
N SER A 25 6.78 26.81 19.04
CA SER A 25 6.70 25.65 18.15
C SER A 25 5.65 25.87 17.08
N ARG A 26 5.97 25.48 15.85
CA ARG A 26 5.02 25.39 14.75
C ARG A 26 4.77 23.91 14.48
N PRO A 27 3.50 23.46 14.41
CA PRO A 27 3.24 22.09 13.97
C PRO A 27 3.72 21.95 12.53
N GLU A 28 4.57 20.96 12.30
CA GLU A 28 4.92 20.52 10.96
C GLU A 28 3.96 19.39 10.57
N TYR A 29 3.17 19.63 9.54
CA TYR A 29 2.34 18.58 8.96
C TYR A 29 3.21 17.70 8.09
N VAL A 30 3.58 16.54 8.62
CA VAL A 30 4.35 15.54 7.88
C VAL A 30 3.36 14.50 7.35
N ASP A 31 3.26 14.40 6.04
CA ASP A 31 2.50 13.32 5.41
C ASP A 31 3.32 12.03 5.51
N ARG A 32 2.80 11.07 6.28
CA ARG A 32 3.46 9.78 6.50
C ARG A 32 2.61 8.69 5.89
N LEU A 33 3.26 7.79 5.15
CA LEU A 33 2.61 6.57 4.71
C LEU A 33 2.12 5.77 5.93
N PRO A 34 0.90 5.20 5.87
CA PRO A 34 0.47 4.21 6.83
C PRO A 34 1.53 3.09 6.94
N PRO A 35 1.84 2.58 8.16
CA PRO A 35 2.88 1.58 8.33
C PRO A 35 2.69 0.32 7.49
N CYS A 36 1.44 -0.13 7.30
CA CYS A 36 1.12 -1.25 6.42
C CYS A 36 1.48 -0.96 4.96
N ASN A 37 1.09 0.21 4.42
CA ASN A 37 1.45 0.64 3.07
C ASN A 37 2.97 0.73 2.91
N HIS A 38 3.66 1.33 3.88
CA HIS A 38 5.12 1.49 3.85
C HIS A 38 5.86 0.14 3.89
N ALA A 39 5.35 -0.83 4.63
CA ALA A 39 5.94 -2.16 4.74
C ALA A 39 5.63 -3.07 3.55
N CYS A 40 4.68 -2.72 2.69
CA CYS A 40 4.28 -3.55 1.55
C CYS A 40 5.28 -3.41 0.39
N PRO A 41 5.99 -4.48 -0.02
CA PRO A 41 6.96 -4.41 -1.12
C PRO A 41 6.32 -4.10 -2.48
N ALA A 42 5.03 -4.43 -2.65
CA ALA A 42 4.27 -4.10 -3.85
C ALA A 42 3.82 -2.62 -3.91
N GLY A 43 4.00 -1.87 -2.81
CA GLY A 43 3.61 -0.46 -2.73
C GLY A 43 2.09 -0.26 -2.76
N GLU A 44 1.32 -1.23 -2.25
CA GLU A 44 -0.14 -1.16 -2.24
C GLU A 44 -0.70 -0.06 -1.34
N ASN A 45 -1.80 0.54 -1.77
CA ASN A 45 -2.61 1.40 -0.93
C ASN A 45 -3.56 0.60 -0.03
N ILE A 46 -2.98 -0.08 0.98
CA ILE A 46 -3.71 -1.01 1.87
C ILE A 46 -4.85 -0.31 2.59
N GLN A 47 -4.61 0.87 3.15
CA GLN A 47 -5.65 1.65 3.81
C GLN A 47 -6.81 2.01 2.86
N GLY A 48 -6.50 2.34 1.60
CA GLY A 48 -7.51 2.68 0.59
C GLY A 48 -8.40 1.50 0.20
N TRP A 49 -7.82 0.36 -0.13
CA TRP A 49 -8.63 -0.80 -0.50
C TRP A 49 -9.35 -1.43 0.69
N LEU A 50 -8.79 -1.36 1.91
CA LEU A 50 -9.49 -1.78 3.14
C LEU A 50 -10.72 -0.92 3.42
N TYR A 51 -10.64 0.40 3.18
CA TYR A 51 -11.77 1.30 3.36
C TYR A 51 -12.94 0.93 2.44
N HIS A 52 -12.66 0.61 1.17
CA HIS A 52 -13.70 0.11 0.25
C HIS A 52 -14.24 -1.27 0.67
N ALA A 53 -13.39 -2.15 1.19
CA ALA A 53 -13.82 -3.46 1.66
C ALA A 53 -14.74 -3.34 2.89
N GLU A 54 -14.44 -2.42 3.82
CA GLU A 54 -15.26 -2.13 5.00
C GLU A 54 -16.65 -1.63 4.61
N SER A 55 -16.75 -0.78 3.57
CA SER A 55 -18.03 -0.27 3.09
C SER A 55 -18.87 -1.28 2.29
N GLY A 56 -18.33 -2.47 2.04
CA GLY A 56 -18.96 -3.52 1.24
C GLY A 56 -18.80 -3.34 -0.28
N ASP A 57 -18.08 -2.30 -0.73
CA ASP A 57 -17.76 -2.09 -2.14
C ASP A 57 -16.51 -2.89 -2.53
N TYR A 58 -16.66 -4.21 -2.56
CA TYR A 58 -15.56 -5.12 -2.84
C TYR A 58 -14.98 -4.98 -4.25
N GLU A 59 -15.77 -4.53 -5.23
CA GLU A 59 -15.24 -4.29 -6.57
C GLU A 59 -14.34 -3.06 -6.58
N ALA A 60 -14.73 -1.96 -5.93
CA ALA A 60 -13.85 -0.81 -5.77
C ALA A 60 -12.58 -1.15 -4.97
N ALA A 61 -12.71 -1.96 -3.91
CA ALA A 61 -11.57 -2.45 -3.14
C ALA A 61 -10.58 -3.22 -4.03
N TRP A 62 -11.09 -4.19 -4.80
CA TRP A 62 -10.27 -4.95 -5.74
C TRP A 62 -9.64 -4.05 -6.82
N ARG A 63 -10.40 -3.09 -7.37
CA ARG A 63 -9.89 -2.13 -8.36
C ARG A 63 -8.77 -1.26 -7.82
N GLU A 64 -8.85 -0.82 -6.58
CA GLU A 64 -7.77 -0.08 -5.91
C GLU A 64 -6.54 -0.96 -5.71
N LEU A 65 -6.73 -2.18 -5.22
CA LEU A 65 -5.66 -3.15 -4.98
C LEU A 65 -4.87 -3.47 -6.26
N VAL A 66 -5.57 -3.78 -7.36
CA VAL A 66 -4.92 -4.19 -8.61
C VAL A 66 -4.23 -3.06 -9.36
N LYS A 67 -4.32 -1.81 -8.90
CA LYS A 67 -3.46 -0.73 -9.42
C LYS A 67 -1.98 -1.02 -9.17
N ASN A 68 -1.66 -1.70 -8.07
CA ASN A 68 -0.29 -2.02 -7.68
C ASN A 68 0.02 -3.50 -7.90
N ASN A 69 -0.88 -4.39 -7.48
CA ASN A 69 -0.66 -5.83 -7.47
C ASN A 69 -1.69 -6.57 -8.34
N PRO A 70 -1.31 -7.09 -9.52
CA PRO A 70 -2.26 -7.75 -10.43
C PRO A 70 -2.63 -9.19 -10.03
N LEU A 71 -2.10 -9.71 -8.92
CA LEU A 71 -2.24 -11.12 -8.54
C LEU A 71 -2.82 -11.32 -7.12
N PRO A 72 -3.89 -10.60 -6.71
CA PRO A 72 -4.40 -10.66 -5.32
C PRO A 72 -4.78 -12.06 -4.86
N ALA A 73 -5.41 -12.87 -5.73
CA ALA A 73 -5.85 -14.22 -5.37
C ALA A 73 -4.69 -15.17 -5.05
N ILE A 74 -3.48 -14.86 -5.55
CA ILE A 74 -2.27 -15.64 -5.29
C ILE A 74 -1.50 -15.01 -4.13
N MET A 75 -1.27 -13.70 -4.15
CA MET A 75 -0.55 -12.98 -3.09
C MET A 75 -1.24 -13.13 -1.72
N GLY A 76 -2.58 -13.15 -1.70
CA GLY A 76 -3.40 -13.50 -0.54
C GLY A 76 -3.14 -14.90 0.08
N ARG A 77 -2.32 -15.74 -0.56
CA ARG A 77 -1.97 -17.09 -0.09
C ARG A 77 -0.48 -17.28 0.18
N VAL A 78 0.36 -16.58 -0.58
CA VAL A 78 1.81 -16.83 -0.59
C VAL A 78 2.62 -15.69 0.02
N CYS A 79 2.01 -14.52 0.26
CA CYS A 79 2.67 -13.39 0.88
C CYS A 79 3.06 -13.70 2.33
N TYR A 80 4.26 -13.26 2.73
CA TYR A 80 4.68 -13.26 4.14
C TYR A 80 4.09 -12.09 4.96
N HIS A 81 3.12 -11.37 4.37
CA HIS A 81 2.33 -10.32 5.02
C HIS A 81 3.13 -9.35 5.93
N PRO A 82 4.23 -8.74 5.45
CA PRO A 82 5.02 -7.80 6.24
C PRO A 82 4.22 -6.56 6.67
N CYS A 83 3.18 -6.22 5.91
CA CYS A 83 2.21 -5.19 6.23
C CYS A 83 1.47 -5.43 7.56
N GLU A 84 1.20 -6.69 7.92
CA GLU A 84 0.57 -7.05 9.19
C GLU A 84 1.56 -6.95 10.35
N GLY A 85 2.83 -7.30 10.12
CA GLY A 85 3.90 -7.13 11.13
C GLY A 85 4.17 -5.67 11.48
N ALA A 86 3.99 -4.75 10.54
CA ALA A 86 4.12 -3.31 10.76
C ALA A 86 2.83 -2.63 11.25
N CYS A 87 1.71 -3.37 11.36
CA CYS A 87 0.41 -2.77 11.66
C CYS A 87 0.37 -2.12 13.05
N ASN A 88 -0.05 -0.85 13.12
CA ASN A 88 -0.19 -0.14 14.41
C ASN A 88 -1.17 -0.81 15.37
N ARG A 89 -2.21 -1.51 14.85
CA ARG A 89 -3.22 -2.18 15.67
C ARG A 89 -2.64 -3.33 16.49
N GLY A 90 -1.60 -4.01 15.99
CA GLY A 90 -0.89 -5.06 16.73
C GLY A 90 -0.21 -4.56 18.01
N ARG A 91 -0.10 -3.25 18.23
CA ARG A 91 0.36 -2.67 19.51
C ARG A 91 -0.74 -2.55 20.56
N LEU A 92 -2.00 -2.69 20.16
CA LEU A 92 -3.17 -2.62 21.02
C LEU A 92 -3.71 -4.02 21.32
N ASP A 93 -3.99 -4.80 20.27
CA ASP A 93 -4.48 -6.16 20.36
C ASP A 93 -3.86 -7.04 19.25
N GLU A 94 -4.48 -7.11 18.08
CA GLU A 94 -4.05 -7.94 16.96
C GLU A 94 -3.94 -7.14 15.67
N SER A 95 -3.04 -7.55 14.79
CA SER A 95 -2.93 -6.93 13.47
C SER A 95 -4.19 -7.20 12.66
N VAL A 96 -4.55 -6.24 11.80
CA VAL A 96 -5.60 -6.48 10.79
C VAL A 96 -5.15 -7.63 9.89
N ALA A 97 -6.03 -8.58 9.61
CA ALA A 97 -5.78 -9.71 8.70
C ALA A 97 -5.82 -9.26 7.23
N ILE A 98 -4.90 -8.35 6.86
CA ILE A 98 -4.77 -7.71 5.55
C ILE A 98 -4.67 -8.78 4.45
N ASN A 99 -3.84 -9.80 4.64
CA ASN A 99 -3.63 -10.85 3.65
C ASN A 99 -4.88 -11.72 3.43
N ALA A 100 -5.66 -11.95 4.48
CA ALA A 100 -6.94 -12.66 4.37
C ALA A 100 -7.98 -11.86 3.56
N VAL A 101 -8.01 -10.54 3.75
CA VAL A 101 -8.89 -9.67 2.95
C VAL A 101 -8.43 -9.60 1.50
N GLU A 102 -7.12 -9.48 1.24
CA GLU A 102 -6.55 -9.54 -0.12
C GLU A 102 -6.94 -10.84 -0.83
N ARG A 103 -6.80 -11.98 -0.15
CA ARG A 103 -7.23 -13.28 -0.66
C ARG A 103 -8.72 -13.28 -1.02
N PHE A 104 -9.56 -12.81 -0.09
CA PHE A 104 -11.00 -12.75 -0.30
C PHE A 104 -11.35 -11.89 -1.53
N LEU A 105 -10.76 -10.69 -1.65
CA LEU A 105 -11.00 -9.80 -2.79
C LEU A 105 -10.56 -10.44 -4.12
N GLY A 106 -9.41 -11.13 -4.12
CA GLY A 106 -8.93 -11.85 -5.29
C GLY A 106 -9.85 -13.01 -5.70
N ASP A 107 -10.26 -13.84 -4.74
CA ASP A 107 -11.18 -14.96 -4.98
C ASP A 107 -12.56 -14.46 -5.45
N GLU A 108 -13.07 -13.38 -4.83
CA GLU A 108 -14.34 -12.76 -5.17
C GLU A 108 -14.33 -12.17 -6.58
N ALA A 109 -13.22 -11.54 -6.99
CA ALA A 109 -13.04 -11.03 -8.35
C ALA A 109 -13.13 -12.13 -9.40
N ILE A 110 -12.50 -13.28 -9.13
CA ILE A 110 -12.58 -14.46 -10.01
C ILE A 110 -14.03 -14.98 -10.04
N ARG A 111 -14.65 -15.14 -8.87
CA ARG A 111 -16.01 -15.67 -8.74
C ARG A 111 -17.06 -14.81 -9.46
N ARG A 112 -16.93 -13.48 -9.36
CA ARG A 112 -17.82 -12.51 -10.03
C ARG A 112 -17.42 -12.18 -11.46
N GLY A 113 -16.25 -12.63 -11.91
CA GLY A 113 -15.76 -12.36 -13.25
C GLY A 113 -15.37 -10.88 -13.49
N TRP A 114 -14.92 -10.18 -12.45
CA TRP A 114 -14.44 -8.81 -12.60
C TRP A 114 -13.25 -8.76 -13.57
N ARG A 115 -13.22 -7.69 -14.37
CA ARG A 115 -12.21 -7.50 -15.41
C ARG A 115 -11.35 -6.30 -15.10
N PHE A 116 -10.06 -6.45 -15.39
CA PHE A 116 -9.12 -5.33 -15.36
C PHE A 116 -9.61 -4.21 -16.28
N ALA A 117 -9.38 -2.97 -15.88
CA ALA A 117 -9.72 -1.82 -16.72
C ALA A 117 -8.93 -1.86 -18.03
N HIS A 118 -9.51 -1.30 -19.09
CA HIS A 118 -8.77 -1.07 -20.31
C HIS A 118 -7.63 -0.08 -20.04
N GLY A 119 -6.45 -0.39 -20.57
CA GLY A 119 -5.30 0.48 -20.46
C GLY A 119 -5.46 1.78 -21.24
N ALA A 120 -4.46 2.64 -21.11
CA ALA A 120 -4.33 3.86 -21.88
C ALA A 120 -4.38 3.60 -23.40
N PRO A 121 -4.65 4.64 -24.22
CA PRO A 121 -4.53 4.54 -25.67
C PRO A 121 -3.19 3.93 -26.10
N THR A 122 -3.18 3.29 -27.27
CA THR A 122 -1.97 2.63 -27.78
C THR A 122 -0.80 3.59 -27.81
N SER A 123 0.31 3.20 -27.19
CA SER A 123 1.52 4.01 -27.18
C SER A 123 2.35 3.84 -28.47
N GLY A 124 1.97 2.92 -29.36
CA GLY A 124 2.75 2.50 -30.52
C GLY A 124 4.04 1.71 -30.23
N ARG A 125 4.37 1.43 -28.96
CA ARG A 125 5.58 0.70 -28.56
C ARG A 125 5.27 -0.78 -28.37
N ARG A 126 6.23 -1.64 -28.70
CA ARG A 126 6.17 -3.10 -28.49
C ARG A 126 7.24 -3.53 -27.49
N VAL A 127 6.89 -4.39 -26.56
CA VAL A 127 7.79 -4.92 -25.52
C VAL A 127 7.71 -6.44 -25.51
N LEU A 128 8.86 -7.11 -25.55
CA LEU A 128 8.97 -8.55 -25.31
C LEU A 128 9.34 -8.79 -23.85
N VAL A 129 8.55 -9.61 -23.16
CA VAL A 129 8.81 -10.08 -21.80
C VAL A 129 9.22 -11.54 -21.87
N VAL A 130 10.40 -11.88 -21.36
CA VAL A 130 10.89 -13.27 -21.31
C VAL A 130 10.56 -13.87 -19.95
N GLY A 131 9.73 -14.91 -19.95
CA GLY A 131 9.20 -15.59 -18.76
C GLY A 131 7.81 -15.08 -18.35
N ALA A 132 6.89 -16.01 -18.15
CA ALA A 132 5.52 -15.82 -17.66
C ALA A 132 5.39 -16.19 -16.17
N GLY A 133 6.43 -15.92 -15.38
CA GLY A 133 6.38 -15.97 -13.92
C GLY A 133 5.71 -14.74 -13.29
N PRO A 134 5.69 -14.61 -11.95
CA PRO A 134 5.06 -13.48 -11.25
C PRO A 134 5.58 -12.11 -11.72
N SER A 135 6.90 -11.98 -11.85
CA SER A 135 7.53 -10.74 -12.32
C SER A 135 7.16 -10.40 -13.75
N GLY A 136 7.22 -11.37 -14.66
CA GLY A 136 6.88 -11.18 -16.08
C GLY A 136 5.40 -10.84 -16.28
N LEU A 137 4.50 -11.52 -15.58
CA LEU A 137 3.07 -11.23 -15.61
C LEU A 137 2.75 -9.84 -15.03
N SER A 138 3.40 -9.46 -13.92
CA SER A 138 3.23 -8.12 -13.34
C SER A 138 3.74 -7.02 -14.27
N ALA A 139 4.93 -7.20 -14.85
CA ALA A 139 5.48 -6.27 -15.83
C ALA A 139 4.55 -6.13 -17.05
N ALA A 140 4.08 -7.25 -17.60
CA ALA A 140 3.16 -7.25 -18.73
C ALA A 140 1.84 -6.53 -18.41
N TYR A 141 1.27 -6.78 -17.22
CA TYR A 141 0.06 -6.09 -16.76
C TYR A 141 0.25 -4.57 -16.76
N HIS A 142 1.28 -4.07 -16.09
CA HIS A 142 1.53 -2.62 -15.97
C HIS A 142 1.84 -1.99 -17.33
N LEU A 143 2.65 -2.65 -18.18
CA LEU A 143 2.95 -2.18 -19.53
C LEU A 143 1.70 -2.13 -20.42
N ARG A 144 0.79 -3.12 -20.29
CA ARG A 144 -0.50 -3.12 -21.01
C ARG A 144 -1.41 -1.99 -20.53
N THR A 145 -1.45 -1.72 -19.23
CA THR A 145 -2.19 -0.59 -18.64
C THR A 145 -1.67 0.75 -19.15
N LEU A 146 -0.37 0.87 -19.44
CA LEU A 146 0.25 2.05 -20.06
C LEU A 146 0.08 2.13 -21.58
N GLY A 147 -0.64 1.19 -22.21
CA GLY A 147 -0.94 1.21 -23.65
C GLY A 147 0.13 0.59 -24.54
N HIS A 148 1.16 -0.06 -23.99
CA HIS A 148 2.18 -0.75 -24.79
C HIS A 148 1.65 -2.09 -25.31
N ALA A 149 2.05 -2.50 -26.53
CA ALA A 149 1.83 -3.87 -26.99
C ALA A 149 2.87 -4.78 -26.32
N VAL A 150 2.42 -5.85 -25.66
CA VAL A 150 3.31 -6.74 -24.91
C VAL A 150 3.16 -8.17 -25.42
N GLU A 151 4.28 -8.81 -25.69
CA GLU A 151 4.38 -10.23 -26.01
C GLU A 151 5.18 -10.94 -24.90
N ILE A 152 4.72 -12.11 -24.46
CA ILE A 152 5.39 -12.89 -23.43
C ILE A 152 5.87 -14.20 -24.05
N HIS A 153 7.16 -14.50 -23.92
CA HIS A 153 7.73 -15.79 -24.29
C HIS A 153 8.06 -16.60 -23.05
N GLU A 154 7.39 -17.73 -22.86
CA GLU A 154 7.60 -18.65 -21.74
C GLU A 154 8.22 -19.95 -22.26
N ALA A 155 9.24 -20.43 -21.54
CA ALA A 155 9.92 -21.69 -21.85
C ALA A 155 9.16 -22.91 -21.31
N GLY A 156 8.45 -22.73 -20.20
CA GLY A 156 7.62 -23.76 -19.58
C GLY A 156 6.34 -24.06 -20.36
N PRO A 157 5.69 -25.21 -20.07
CA PRO A 157 4.49 -25.64 -20.78
C PRO A 157 3.26 -24.79 -20.46
N LEU A 158 3.26 -24.06 -19.33
CA LEU A 158 2.17 -23.21 -18.87
C LEU A 158 2.73 -21.97 -18.18
N ALA A 159 1.98 -20.87 -18.24
CA ALA A 159 2.27 -19.64 -17.51
C ALA A 159 2.07 -19.80 -15.99
N GLY A 160 2.78 -18.98 -15.21
CA GLY A 160 2.69 -18.89 -13.76
C GLY A 160 4.04 -19.03 -13.04
N GLY A 161 5.05 -19.61 -13.70
CA GLY A 161 6.38 -19.83 -13.12
C GLY A 161 6.30 -20.54 -11.76
N MET A 162 7.03 -20.04 -10.76
CA MET A 162 7.07 -20.62 -9.41
C MET A 162 5.70 -20.66 -8.71
N MET A 163 4.79 -19.73 -9.02
CA MET A 163 3.44 -19.75 -8.46
C MET A 163 2.61 -20.96 -8.93
N ARG A 164 2.97 -21.54 -10.08
CA ARG A 164 2.32 -22.73 -10.63
C ARG A 164 3.07 -24.02 -10.33
N PHE A 165 4.40 -23.99 -10.38
CA PHE A 165 5.21 -25.21 -10.35
C PHE A 165 5.99 -25.41 -9.05
N GLY A 166 6.17 -24.37 -8.23
CA GLY A 166 7.04 -24.41 -7.06
C GLY A 166 6.30 -24.35 -5.72
N ILE A 167 5.19 -23.63 -5.65
CA ILE A 167 4.43 -23.45 -4.41
C ILE A 167 3.38 -24.56 -4.30
N PRO A 168 3.34 -25.33 -3.19
CA PRO A 168 2.40 -26.42 -2.99
C PRO A 168 0.96 -25.96 -2.74
#